data_AF-A0A5C7MW86-F1
#
_entry.id   AF-A0A5C7MW86-F1
#
_cell.length_a   1.000
_cell.length_b   1.000
_cell.length_c   1.000
_cell.angle_alpha   90.00
_cell.angle_beta   90.00
_cell.angle_gamma   90.00
#
_symmetry.space_group_name_H-M   'P 1'
#
loop_
_entity.id
_entity.type
_entity.pdbx_description
1 polymer ?
#
loop_
_entity_poly.entity_id
_entity_poly.type
_entity_poly.pdbx_seq_one_letter_code
_entity_poly.pdbx_strand_id
1 'polypeptide(L)' 'MDPNVKALLHTLVAAVMYLLLFLIVLPPLMEILGRPAGRALYGLLVVGGVAFGFRLRTLAKKL' A
#
# COMPACT_ATOMS: atom_id res chain seq x y z
N MET A 1 19.10 -17.96 2.96
CA MET A 1 18.64 -16.59 2.63
C MET A 1 18.32 -15.93 3.96
N ASP A 2 18.99 -14.82 4.29
CA ASP A 2 18.81 -14.16 5.59
C ASP A 2 17.33 -13.85 5.88
N PRO A 3 16.86 -14.07 7.11
CA PRO A 3 15.46 -13.86 7.47
C PRO A 3 15.02 -12.40 7.22
N ASN A 4 15.94 -11.43 7.34
CA ASN A 4 15.70 -10.02 7.03
C ASN A 4 15.50 -9.77 5.53
N VAL A 5 16.27 -10.43 4.66
CA VAL A 5 16.15 -10.28 3.20
C VAL A 5 14.84 -10.89 2.72
N LYS A 6 14.44 -12.05 3.26
CA LYS A 6 13.14 -12.68 2.96
C LYS A 6 11.96 -11.77 3.38
N ALA A 7 12.05 -11.16 4.57
CA ALA A 7 11.03 -10.23 5.05
C ALA A 7 10.93 -8.96 4.18
N LEU A 8 12.07 -8.43 3.73
CA LEU A 8 12.10 -7.28 2.83
C LEU A 8 11.49 -7.62 1.47
N LEU A 9 11.84 -8.76 0.90
CA LEU A 9 11.29 -9.22 -0.38
C LEU A 9 9.77 -9.42 -0.31
N HIS A 10 9.27 -10.06 0.74
CA HIS A 10 7.82 -10.20 0.98
C HIS A 10 7.12 -8.84 1.12
N THR A 11 7.72 -7.90 1.85
CA THR A 11 7.14 -6.56 2.02
C THR A 11 7.14 -5.79 0.71
N LEU A 12 8.18 -5.95 -0.11
CA LEU A 12 8.28 -5.35 -1.44
C LEU A 12 7.20 -5.92 -2.37
N VAL A 13 7.05 -7.25 -2.42
CA VAL A 13 6.00 -7.91 -3.22
C VAL A 13 4.61 -7.45 -2.78
N ALA A 14 4.35 -7.39 -1.47
CA ALA A 14 3.09 -6.90 -0.94
C ALA A 14 2.84 -5.43 -1.30
N ALA A 15 3.86 -4.58 -1.27
CA ALA A 15 3.75 -3.18 -1.69
C ALA A 15 3.46 -3.04 -3.19
N VAL A 16 4.08 -3.86 -4.05
CA VAL A 16 3.80 -3.89 -5.49
C VAL A 16 2.37 -4.36 -5.75
N MET A 17 1.94 -5.44 -5.09
CA MET A 17 0.56 -5.94 -5.18
C MET A 17 -0.46 -4.88 -4.73
N TYR A 18 -0.15 -4.16 -3.65
CA TYR A 18 -0.97 -3.06 -3.17
C TYR A 18 -1.08 -1.93 -4.20
N LEU A 19 0.02 -1.59 -4.86
CA LEU A 19 0.07 -0.56 -5.89
C LEU A 19 -0.74 -0.95 -7.13
N LEU A 20 -0.70 -2.23 -7.53
CA LEU A 20 -1.57 -2.77 -8.58
C LEU A 20 -3.05 -2.71 -8.20
N LEU A 21 -3.38 -3.12 -6.97
CA LEU A 21 -4.75 -3.02 -6.44
C LEU A 21 -5.21 -1.56 -6.45
N PHE A 22 -4.36 -0.64 -6.03
CA PHE A 22 -4.66 0.79 -6.05
C PHE A 22 -4.94 1.29 -7.47
N LEU A 23 -4.14 0.91 -8.46
CA LEU A 23 -4.37 1.25 -9.87
C LEU A 23 -5.70 0.72 -10.43
N ILE A 24 -6.13 -0.47 -10.01
CA ILE A 24 -7.39 -1.08 -10.45
C ILE A 24 -8.60 -0.45 -9.75
N VAL A 25 -8.46 -0.15 -8.46
CA VAL A 25 -9.55 0.37 -7.63
C VAL A 25 -9.71 1.88 -7.80
N LEU A 26 -8.65 2.63 -8.10
CA LEU A 26 -8.70 4.08 -8.19
C LEU A 26 -9.71 4.59 -9.24
N PRO A 27 -9.79 4.08 -10.49
CA PRO A 27 -10.76 4.54 -11.48
C PRO A 27 -12.23 4.47 -11.00
N PRO A 28 -12.76 3.32 -10.55
CA PRO A 28 -14.13 3.27 -10.03
C PRO A 28 -14.29 4.06 -8.72
N LEU A 29 -13.22 4.21 -7.93
CA LEU A 29 -13.25 5.00 -6.71
C LEU A 29 -13.42 6.50 -6.99
N MET A 30 -12.85 7.01 -8.08
CA MET A 30 -12.96 8.42 -8.49
C MET A 30 -14.42 8.80 -8.82
N GLU A 31 -15.20 7.87 -9.38
CA GLU A 31 -16.62 8.09 -9.68
C GLU A 31 -17.48 8.25 -8.41
N ILE A 32 -17.09 7.58 -7.32
CA ILE A 32 -17.81 7.62 -6.04
C ILE A 32 -17.18 8.57 -5.01
N LEU A 33 -16.11 9.28 -5.36
CA LEU A 33 -15.37 10.18 -4.45
C LEU A 33 -16.24 11.34 -3.92
N GLY A 34 -17.27 11.72 -4.67
CA GLY A 34 -18.26 12.70 -4.23
C GLY A 34 -19.06 12.24 -3.00
N ARG A 35 -19.21 10.92 -2.81
CA ARG A 35 -19.96 10.33 -1.69
C ARG A 35 -19.07 10.15 -0.45
N PRO A 36 -19.63 10.25 0.77
CA PRO A 36 -18.86 10.04 2.01
C PRO A 36 -18.14 8.70 2.05
N ALA A 37 -18.78 7.63 1.56
CA ALA A 37 -18.20 6.30 1.48
C ALA A 37 -16.97 6.22 0.56
N GLY A 38 -16.99 6.91 -0.59
CA GLY A 38 -15.84 6.95 -1.50
C GLY A 38 -14.65 7.67 -0.89
N ARG A 39 -14.88 8.76 -0.16
CA ARG A 39 -13.81 9.47 0.58
C ARG A 39 -13.22 8.61 1.69
N ALA A 40 -14.06 7.87 2.41
CA ALA A 40 -13.59 6.96 3.46
C ALA A 40 -12.71 5.84 2.87
N LEU A 41 -13.14 5.22 1.77
CA LEU A 41 -12.36 4.20 1.05
C LEU A 41 -11.05 4.77 0.50
N TYR A 42 -11.06 5.96 -0.08
CA TYR A 42 -9.85 6.65 -0.53
C TYR A 42 -8.90 6.92 0.63
N GLY A 43 -9.40 7.44 1.75
CA GLY A 43 -8.60 7.65 2.95
C GLY A 43 -7.96 6.35 3.44
N LEU A 44 -8.72 5.25 3.44
CA LEU A 44 -8.22 3.92 3.84
C LEU A 44 -7.11 3.41 2.90
N LEU A 45 -7.26 3.64 1.60
CA LEU A 45 -6.25 3.32 0.59
C LEU A 45 -4.99 4.18 0.75
N VAL A 46 -5.12 5.48 1.02
CA VAL A 46 -3.95 6.34 1.22
C VAL A 46 -3.21 5.95 2.50
N VAL A 47 -3.93 5.73 3.61
CA VAL A 47 -3.33 5.31 4.89
C VAL A 47 -2.65 3.95 4.76
N GLY A 48 -3.25 3.00 4.04
CA GLY A 48 -2.63 1.71 3.75
C GLY A 48 -1.32 1.85 2.98
N GLY A 49 -1.30 2.69 1.94
CA GLY A 49 -0.08 2.99 1.17
C GLY A 49 1.03 3.60 2.02
N VAL A 50 0.69 4.58 2.88
CA VAL A 50 1.65 5.20 3.81
C VAL A 50 2.22 4.17 4.79
N ALA A 51 1.39 3.28 5.34
CA ALA A 51 1.83 2.23 6.25
C ALA A 51 2.83 1.26 5.57
N PHE A 52 2.56 0.86 4.32
CA PHE A 52 3.51 0.05 3.53
C PHE A 52 4.84 0.77 3.32
N GLY A 53 4.81 2.06 2.94
CA GLY A 53 6.02 2.88 2.78
C GLY A 53 6.84 2.98 4.07
N PHE A 54 6.19 3.16 5.22
CA PHE A 54 6.86 3.22 6.51
C PHE A 54 7.50 1.89 6.90
N ARG A 55 6.82 0.77 6.61
CA ARG A 55 7.32 -0.58 6.86
C ARG A 55 8.54 -0.90 5.99
N LEU A 56 8.49 -0.54 4.72
CA LEU A 56 9.63 -0.65 3.79
C LEU A 56 10.82 0.19 4.25
N ARG A 57 10.59 1.45 4.65
CA ARG A 57 11.65 2.32 5.20
C ARG A 57 12.29 1.73 6.44
N THR A 58 11.49 1.15 7.33
CA THR A 58 11.98 0.55 8.58
C THR A 58 12.82 -0.69 8.31
N LEU A 59 12.40 -1.54 7.36
CA LEU A 59 13.17 -2.72 6.95
C LEU A 59 14.46 -2.34 6.23
N ALA A 60 14.42 -1.32 5.36
CA ALA A 60 15.61 -0.82 4.66
C ALA A 60 16.64 -0.22 5.61
N LYS A 61 16.23 0.41 6.72
CA LYS A 61 17.13 0.93 7.77
C LYS A 61 17.74 -0.16 8.66
N LYS A 62 17.19 -1.38 8.64
CA LYS A 62 17.66 -2.52 9.44
C LYS A 62 18.64 -3.41 8.68
N LEU A 63 18.79 -3.21 7.38
CA LEU A 63 19.82 -3.80 6.53
C LEU A 63 21.04 -2.88 6.50
#